data_AF-A0A330LKK7-F1
#
_entry.id   AF-A0A330LKK7-F1
#
_cell.length_a   1.000
_cell.length_b   1.000
_cell.length_c   1.000
_cell.angle_alpha   90.00
_cell.angle_beta   90.00
_cell.angle_gamma   90.00
#
_symmetry.space_group_name_H-M   'P 1'
#
loop_
_entity.id
_entity.type
_entity.pdbx_description
1 polymer ?
#
loop_
_entity_poly.entity_id
_entity_poly.type
_entity_poly.pdbx_seq_one_letter_code
_entity_poly.pdbx_strand_id
1 'polypeptide(L)' 'MPITNPNTLKQALANIRLESLSLSQDVKSLLNKALTDPTVTTTQVLELLRGK' A
#
# COMPACT_ATOMS: atom_id res chain seq x y z
N MET A 1 9.98 5.70 -4.03
CA MET A 1 10.31 4.59 -4.97
C MET A 1 9.01 4.00 -5.51
N PRO A 2 8.85 3.77 -6.82
CA PRO A 2 7.61 3.18 -7.37
C PRO A 2 7.34 1.78 -6.84
N ILE A 3 6.07 1.43 -6.65
CA ILE A 3 5.67 0.07 -6.30
C ILE A 3 5.51 -0.72 -7.60
N THR A 4 6.53 -1.47 -8.00
CA THR A 4 6.60 -2.11 -9.31
C THR A 4 6.14 -3.57 -9.33
N ASN A 5 6.06 -4.22 -8.18
CA ASN A 5 5.69 -5.63 -8.08
C ASN A 5 4.31 -5.81 -7.41
N PRO A 6 3.23 -5.96 -8.19
CA PRO A 6 1.89 -6.12 -7.65
C PRO A 6 1.71 -7.45 -6.89
N ASN A 7 2.48 -8.49 -7.20
CA ASN A 7 2.41 -9.77 -6.48
C ASN A 7 2.98 -9.65 -5.07
N THR A 8 4.14 -8.98 -4.92
CA THR A 8 4.71 -8.67 -3.61
C THR A 8 3.75 -7.81 -2.79
N LEU A 9 3.10 -6.83 -3.41
CA LEU A 9 2.12 -5.98 -2.73
C LEU A 9 0.88 -6.78 -2.28
N LYS A 10 0.33 -7.66 -3.13
CA LYS A 10 -0.78 -8.56 -2.75
C LYS A 10 -0.41 -9.45 -1.57
N GLN A 11 0.80 -10.01 -1.57
CA GLN A 11 1.28 -10.84 -0.47
C GLN A 11 1.42 -10.02 0.82
N ALA A 12 1.97 -8.80 0.76
CA ALA A 12 2.06 -7.92 1.92
C ALA A 12 0.68 -7.58 2.50
N LEU A 13 -0.31 -7.26 1.65
CA LEU A 13 -1.68 -7.01 2.08
C LEU A 13 -2.34 -8.26 2.67
N ALA A 14 -2.03 -9.45 2.15
CA ALA A 14 -2.52 -10.70 2.71
C ALA A 14 -1.93 -10.97 4.10
N ASN A 15 -0.63 -10.76 4.29
CA ASN A 15 0.05 -10.93 5.59
C ASN A 15 -0.59 -10.04 6.66
N ILE A 16 -0.82 -8.76 6.37
CA ILE A 16 -1.50 -7.82 7.29
C ILE A 16 -2.87 -8.37 7.72
N ARG A 17 -3.65 -8.92 6.78
CA ARG A 17 -4.97 -9.50 7.09
C ARG A 17 -4.86 -10.78 7.92
N LEU A 18 -3.86 -11.62 7.66
CA LEU A 18 -3.60 -12.85 8.42
C LEU A 18 -3.21 -12.53 9.88
N GLU A 19 -2.49 -11.43 10.09
CA GLU A 19 -2.14 -10.94 11.43
C GLU A 19 -3.29 -10.17 12.11
N SER A 20 -4.48 -10.14 11.52
CA SER A 20 -5.64 -9.37 12.00
C SER A 20 -5.36 -7.87 12.18
N LEU A 21 -4.34 -7.35 11.49
CA LEU A 21 -4.00 -5.94 11.47
C LEU A 21 -4.88 -5.22 10.45
N SER A 22 -5.10 -3.92 10.68
CA SER A 22 -5.85 -3.07 9.77
C SER A 22 -5.04 -1.84 9.39
N LEU A 23 -5.22 -1.40 8.14
CA LEU A 23 -4.65 -0.17 7.63
C LEU A 23 -5.72 0.92 7.67
N SER A 24 -5.30 2.17 7.90
CA SER A 24 -6.15 3.34 7.68
C SER A 24 -6.71 3.33 6.25
N GLN A 25 -7.95 3.82 6.09
CA GLN A 25 -8.67 3.75 4.83
C GLN A 25 -7.92 4.41 3.66
N ASP A 26 -7.26 5.54 3.89
CA ASP A 26 -6.52 6.28 2.87
C ASP A 26 -5.30 5.49 2.36
N VAL A 27 -4.49 4.95 3.29
CA VAL A 27 -3.35 4.10 2.96
C VAL A 27 -3.80 2.84 2.21
N LYS A 28 -4.89 2.21 2.65
CA LYS A 28 -5.45 1.03 1.97
C LYS A 28 -5.91 1.37 0.55
N SER A 29 -6.56 2.52 0.36
CA SER A 29 -7.00 2.99 -0.96
C SER A 29 -5.82 3.21 -1.90
N LEU A 30 -4.77 3.90 -1.41
CA LEU A 30 -3.57 4.17 -2.21
C LEU A 30 -2.81 2.89 -2.56
N LEU A 31 -2.67 1.95 -1.62
CA LEU A 31 -2.03 0.65 -1.89
C LEU A 31 -2.86 -0.20 -2.86
N ASN A 32 -4.19 -0.19 -2.77
CA ASN A 32 -5.02 -0.88 -3.78
C ASN A 32 -4.86 -0.25 -5.17
N LYS A 33 -4.74 1.09 -5.25
CA LYS A 33 -4.42 1.78 -6.51
C LYS A 33 -3.06 1.35 -7.08
N ALA A 34 -2.06 1.17 -6.22
CA ALA A 34 -0.73 0.69 -6.63
C ALA A 34 -0.73 -0.72 -7.24
N LEU A 35 -1.80 -1.50 -7.11
CA LEU A 35 -1.91 -2.81 -7.78
C LEU A 35 -2.10 -2.70 -9.30
N THR A 36 -2.62 -1.57 -9.78
CA THR A 36 -2.94 -1.35 -11.19
C THR A 36 -2.26 -0.10 -11.76
N ASP A 37 -1.83 0.83 -10.91
CA ASP A 37 -1.17 2.08 -11.29
C ASP A 37 0.30 2.09 -10.87
N PRO A 38 1.25 1.95 -11.82
CA PRO A 38 2.69 1.93 -11.54
C PRO A 38 3.26 3.31 -11.15
N THR A 39 2.46 4.37 -11.22
CA THR A 39 2.88 5.72 -10.79
C THR A 39 2.84 5.89 -9.29
N VAL A 40 2.16 4.99 -8.56
CA VAL A 40 2.08 5.04 -7.10
C VAL A 40 3.44 4.68 -6.49
N THR A 41 3.91 5.53 -5.60
CA THR A 41 5.22 5.37 -4.95
C THR A 41 5.09 5.13 -3.46
N THR A 42 6.10 4.44 -2.90
CA THR A 42 6.28 4.30 -1.45
C THR A 42 6.39 5.65 -0.73
N THR A 43 6.82 6.70 -1.42
CA THR A 43 6.90 8.06 -0.85
C THR A 43 5.52 8.61 -0.52
N GLN A 44 4.55 8.48 -1.43
CA GLN A 44 3.17 8.91 -1.22
C GLN A 44 2.53 8.17 -0.03
N VAL A 45 2.81 6.87 0.11
CA VAL A 45 2.34 6.06 1.25
C VAL A 45 2.96 6.55 2.57
N LEU A 46 4.26 6.87 2.57
CA LEU A 46 4.96 7.41 3.74
C LEU A 46 4.46 8.81 4.14
N GLU A 47 4.09 9.64 3.17
CA GLU A 47 3.50 10.97 3.43
C GLU A 47 2.16 10.83 4.15
N LEU A 48 1.27 9.94 3.66
CA LEU A 48 0.01 9.62 4.33
C LEU A 48 0.22 9.13 5.77
N LEU A 49 1.18 8.25 6.01
CA LEU A 49 1.49 7.73 7.35
C LEU A 49 2.04 8.81 8.29
N ARG A 50 2.66 9.87 7.74
CA ARG A 50 3.15 11.03 8.50
C ARG A 50 2.09 12.10 8.71
N GLY A 51 0.88 11.93 8.14
CA GLY A 51 -0.18 12.93 8.15
C GLY A 51 0.18 14.20 7.37
N LYS A 52 0.97 14.06 6.30
CA LYS A 52 1.40 15.15 5.42
C LYS A 52 0.81 15.03 4.03
#